data_AF-A0A6M0F5Y8-F1
#
_entry.id   AF-A0A6M0F5Y8-F1
#
_cell.length_a   1.000
_cell.length_b   1.000
_cell.length_c   1.000
_cell.angle_alpha   90.00
_cell.angle_beta   90.00
_cell.angle_gamma   90.00
#
_symmetry.space_group_name_H-M   'P 1'
#
loop_
_entity.id
_entity.type
_entity.pdbx_description
1 polymer ?
#
loop_
_entity_poly.entity_id
_entity_poly.type
_entity_poly.pdbx_seq_one_letter_code
_entity_poly.pdbx_strand_id
1 'polypeptide(L)'
;SQVIAEGLVDVGILRGNPADLVEQDAHALFFPHGVGHLLGLDVHDMEDLGDLAGYAPGRTRSDRFGLGYLRLDRPLQPHMVVTIEPGFYQVPAILENSEWRSRYQAVVNWDRLAEFADVRGIRIENDVLVTETGCEVLTRSLPTAMAEIETLVQ
;
A
#
# COMPACT_ATOMS: atom_id res chain seq x y z
N SER A 1 -3.19 4.98 2.34
CA SER A 1 -3.95 5.63 1.25
C SER A 1 -3.73 7.13 1.20
N GLN A 2 -4.04 7.90 2.26
CA GLN A 2 -3.88 9.37 2.28
C GLN A 2 -2.49 9.85 1.86
N VAL A 3 -1.44 9.34 2.51
CA VAL A 3 -0.04 9.71 2.22
C VAL A 3 0.36 9.42 0.76
N ILE A 4 -0.13 8.30 0.19
CA ILE A 4 0.11 7.98 -1.22
C ILE A 4 -0.60 8.97 -2.14
N ALA A 5 -1.87 9.29 -1.84
CA ALA A 5 -2.62 10.28 -2.63
C ALA A 5 -1.96 11.67 -2.58
N GLU A 6 -1.50 12.10 -1.40
CA GLU A 6 -0.74 13.35 -1.22
C GLU A 6 0.54 13.34 -2.07
N GLY A 7 1.39 12.32 -1.93
CA GLY A 7 2.63 12.22 -2.71
C GLY A 7 2.38 12.19 -4.22
N LEU A 8 1.34 11.51 -4.68
CA LEU A 8 0.97 11.47 -6.10
C LEU A 8 0.43 12.81 -6.62
N VAL A 9 -0.24 13.59 -5.78
CA VAL A 9 -0.64 14.96 -6.09
C VAL A 9 0.59 15.87 -6.15
N ASP A 10 1.51 15.75 -5.19
CA ASP A 10 2.72 16.56 -5.11
C ASP A 10 3.62 16.39 -6.35
N VAL A 11 3.73 15.17 -6.87
CA VAL A 11 4.49 14.90 -8.11
C VAL A 11 3.69 15.16 -9.40
N GLY A 12 2.40 15.53 -9.27
CA GLY A 12 1.50 15.92 -10.36
C GLY A 12 0.87 14.76 -11.16
N ILE A 13 0.96 13.53 -10.65
CA ILE A 13 0.34 12.33 -11.26
C ILE A 13 -1.17 12.33 -10.98
N LEU A 14 -1.58 12.67 -9.76
CA LEU A 14 -2.99 12.88 -9.41
C LEU A 14 -3.33 14.37 -9.35
N ARG A 15 -4.59 14.70 -9.61
CA ARG A 15 -5.14 16.07 -9.58
C ARG A 15 -6.37 16.11 -8.69
N GLY A 16 -6.40 17.04 -7.75
CA GLY A 16 -7.53 17.26 -6.84
C GLY A 16 -7.13 17.22 -5.37
N ASN A 17 -8.13 17.16 -4.49
CA ASN A 17 -7.90 17.02 -3.06
C ASN A 17 -7.57 15.55 -2.71
N PRO A 18 -6.49 15.26 -1.95
CA PRO A 18 -6.11 13.90 -1.59
C PRO A 18 -7.21 13.07 -0.89
N ALA A 19 -8.02 13.69 -0.02
CA ALA A 19 -9.10 12.97 0.67
C ALA A 19 -10.17 12.51 -0.33
N ASP A 20 -10.58 13.38 -1.25
CA ASP A 20 -11.56 13.04 -2.30
C ASP A 20 -11.03 11.94 -3.23
N LEU A 21 -9.72 11.93 -3.51
CA LEU A 21 -9.06 10.90 -4.32
C LEU A 21 -9.02 9.54 -3.61
N VAL A 22 -8.86 9.53 -2.28
CA VAL A 22 -8.97 8.31 -1.47
C VAL A 22 -10.40 7.80 -1.46
N GLU A 23 -11.40 8.66 -1.29
CA GLU A 23 -12.81 8.27 -1.36
C GLU A 23 -13.23 7.70 -2.71
N GLN A 24 -12.55 8.11 -3.79
CA GLN A 24 -12.75 7.59 -5.15
C GLN A 24 -11.92 6.33 -5.47
N ASP A 25 -11.10 5.84 -4.54
CA ASP A 25 -10.14 4.75 -4.72
C ASP A 25 -9.05 5.01 -5.79
N ALA A 26 -8.83 6.26 -6.20
CA ALA A 26 -7.88 6.59 -7.28
C ALA A 26 -6.44 6.17 -6.94
N HIS A 27 -6.05 6.27 -5.66
CA HIS A 27 -4.75 5.82 -5.17
C HIS A 27 -4.51 4.31 -5.39
N ALA A 28 -5.56 3.48 -5.41
CA ALA A 28 -5.44 2.04 -5.55
C ALA A 28 -4.96 1.61 -6.95
N LEU A 29 -5.07 2.49 -7.97
CA LEU A 29 -4.43 2.27 -9.28
C LEU A 29 -2.92 2.08 -9.15
N PHE A 30 -2.31 2.73 -8.16
CA PHE A 30 -0.87 2.72 -7.92
C PHE A 30 -0.48 1.91 -6.68
N PHE A 31 -1.43 1.61 -5.81
CA PHE A 31 -1.26 0.78 -4.62
C PHE A 31 -2.34 -0.32 -4.56
N PRO A 32 -2.22 -1.36 -5.40
CA PRO A 32 -3.31 -2.31 -5.64
C PRO A 32 -3.32 -3.49 -4.64
N HIS A 33 -2.60 -3.40 -3.53
CA HIS A 33 -2.51 -4.45 -2.52
C HIS A 33 -2.79 -3.90 -1.11
N GLY A 34 -3.00 -4.81 -0.15
CA GLY A 34 -3.14 -4.44 1.27
C GLY A 34 -1.85 -3.85 1.84
N VAL A 35 -1.97 -3.04 2.90
CA VAL A 35 -0.82 -2.37 3.55
C VAL A 35 0.10 -3.30 4.33
N GLY A 36 -0.34 -4.53 4.57
CA GLY A 36 0.43 -5.55 5.27
C GLY A 36 -0.45 -6.70 5.72
N HIS A 37 0.16 -7.61 6.45
CA HIS A 37 -0.45 -8.85 6.95
C HIS A 37 0.20 -9.29 8.26
N LEU A 38 -0.39 -10.29 8.92
CA LEU A 38 0.26 -10.98 10.03
C LEU A 38 1.50 -11.73 9.51
N LEU A 39 2.54 -11.75 10.34
CA LEU A 39 3.80 -12.44 10.08
C LEU A 39 4.12 -13.35 11.26
N GLY A 40 4.49 -14.61 11.00
CA GLY A 40 4.73 -15.58 12.05
C GLY A 40 5.50 -16.79 11.54
N LEU A 41 4.94 -17.98 11.73
CA LEU A 41 5.54 -19.20 11.19
C LEU A 41 5.38 -19.25 9.67
N ASP A 42 4.30 -18.67 9.14
CA ASP A 42 4.12 -18.42 7.72
C ASP A 42 4.37 -16.95 7.39
N VAL A 43 4.74 -16.66 6.13
CA VAL A 43 4.93 -15.28 5.65
C VAL A 43 3.62 -14.50 5.74
N HIS A 44 2.54 -15.05 5.18
CA HIS A 44 1.19 -14.60 5.48
C HIS A 44 0.62 -15.51 6.58
N ASP A 45 0.84 -15.14 7.83
CA ASP A 45 0.54 -16.03 8.97
C ASP A 45 -0.94 -16.46 8.96
N MET A 46 -1.16 -17.77 9.06
CA MET A 46 -2.50 -18.38 9.08
C MET A 46 -3.35 -18.15 7.81
N GLU A 47 -2.74 -17.85 6.65
CA GLU A 47 -3.46 -17.61 5.38
C GLU A 47 -4.34 -18.80 4.96
N ASP A 48 -3.97 -20.03 5.31
CA ASP A 48 -4.75 -21.24 5.02
C ASP A 48 -6.14 -21.25 5.68
N LEU A 49 -6.35 -20.42 6.71
CA LEU A 49 -7.67 -20.22 7.34
C LEU A 49 -8.51 -19.16 6.64
N GLY A 50 -7.98 -18.53 5.58
CA GLY A 50 -8.61 -17.45 4.83
C GLY A 50 -8.93 -16.24 5.70
N ASP A 51 -10.05 -15.60 5.41
CA ASP A 51 -10.45 -14.36 6.08
C ASP A 51 -10.67 -14.54 7.60
N LEU A 52 -10.87 -15.77 8.11
CA LEU A 52 -11.06 -16.03 9.54
C LEU A 52 -9.87 -15.59 10.41
N ALA A 53 -8.64 -15.68 9.90
CA ALA A 53 -7.44 -15.27 10.63
C ALA A 53 -7.24 -13.74 10.57
N GLY A 54 -7.52 -13.17 9.40
CA GLY A 54 -7.26 -11.77 9.09
C GLY A 54 -8.36 -10.80 9.50
N TYR A 55 -9.62 -11.24 9.65
CA TYR A 55 -10.77 -10.35 9.84
C TYR A 55 -11.42 -10.57 11.20
N ALA A 56 -11.70 -9.47 11.92
CA ALA A 56 -12.38 -9.56 13.21
C ALA A 56 -13.82 -10.12 13.04
N PRO A 57 -14.40 -10.76 14.07
CA PRO A 57 -15.79 -11.20 14.01
C PRO A 57 -16.74 -10.08 13.59
N GLY A 58 -17.54 -10.34 12.56
CA GLY A 58 -18.48 -9.36 11.99
C GLY A 58 -17.87 -8.42 10.94
N ARG A 59 -16.58 -8.51 10.64
CA ARG A 59 -15.95 -7.81 9.50
C ARG A 59 -15.85 -8.73 8.29
N THR A 60 -15.98 -8.14 7.12
CA THR A 60 -15.88 -8.83 5.83
C THR A 60 -15.00 -8.02 4.90
N ARG A 61 -14.38 -8.72 3.94
CA ARG A 61 -13.62 -8.10 2.87
C ARG A 61 -14.41 -7.00 2.16
N SER A 62 -13.78 -5.84 1.97
CA SER A 62 -14.37 -4.72 1.24
C SER A 62 -14.48 -5.03 -0.25
N ASP A 63 -15.49 -4.50 -0.91
CA ASP A 63 -15.65 -4.47 -2.37
C ASP A 63 -14.92 -3.30 -3.03
N ARG A 64 -14.41 -2.35 -2.24
CA ARG A 64 -13.65 -1.20 -2.73
C ARG A 64 -12.30 -1.63 -3.29
N PHE A 65 -11.92 -1.00 -4.40
CA PHE A 65 -10.63 -1.25 -5.04
C PHE A 65 -9.49 -0.82 -4.11
N GLY A 66 -8.48 -1.68 -3.95
CA GLY A 66 -7.44 -1.53 -2.93
C GLY A 66 -7.82 -2.19 -1.60
N LEU A 67 -8.89 -1.74 -0.94
CA LEU A 67 -9.29 -2.25 0.38
C LEU A 67 -9.71 -3.73 0.36
N GLY A 68 -10.27 -4.22 -0.75
CA GLY A 68 -10.58 -5.64 -0.92
C GLY A 68 -9.37 -6.59 -0.93
N TYR A 69 -8.16 -6.04 -0.96
CA TYR A 69 -6.91 -6.79 -0.90
C TYR A 69 -6.22 -6.75 0.46
N LEU A 70 -6.84 -6.14 1.48
CA LEU A 70 -6.36 -6.24 2.86
C LEU A 70 -6.35 -7.70 3.31
N ARG A 71 -5.25 -8.09 3.96
CA ARG A 71 -5.08 -9.41 4.60
C ARG A 71 -5.33 -9.37 6.10
N LEU A 72 -5.40 -8.16 6.67
CA LEU A 72 -5.64 -7.92 8.08
C LEU A 72 -6.60 -6.75 8.26
N ASP A 73 -7.80 -7.06 8.75
CA ASP A 73 -8.81 -6.11 9.20
C ASP A 73 -9.22 -6.47 10.64
N ARG A 74 -8.28 -6.25 11.55
CA ARG A 74 -8.43 -6.49 12.99
C ARG A 74 -7.80 -5.34 13.78
N PRO A 75 -8.31 -5.03 14.98
CA PRO A 75 -7.57 -4.20 15.93
C PRO A 75 -6.22 -4.86 16.23
N LEU A 76 -5.14 -4.11 16.09
CA LEU A 76 -3.80 -4.57 16.48
C LEU A 76 -3.76 -4.77 18.00
N GLN A 77 -3.13 -5.87 18.42
CA GLN A 77 -2.96 -6.22 19.82
C GLN A 77 -1.48 -6.45 20.14
N PRO A 78 -1.04 -6.20 21.39
CA PRO A 78 0.32 -6.51 21.80
C PRO A 78 0.69 -7.95 21.47
N HIS A 79 1.96 -8.17 21.12
CA HIS A 79 2.54 -9.44 20.67
C HIS A 79 2.17 -9.90 19.25
N MET A 80 1.33 -9.16 18.51
CA MET A 80 1.21 -9.37 17.07
C MET A 80 2.46 -8.89 16.35
N VAL A 81 2.92 -9.65 15.37
CA VAL A 81 3.91 -9.18 14.37
C VAL A 81 3.18 -9.00 13.05
N VAL A 82 3.38 -7.84 12.43
CA VAL A 82 2.77 -7.48 11.15
C VAL A 82 3.80 -6.87 10.21
N THR A 83 3.59 -7.03 8.92
CA THR A 83 4.30 -6.24 7.90
C THR A 83 3.63 -4.88 7.75
N ILE A 84 4.43 -3.85 7.44
CA ILE A 84 3.97 -2.53 7.01
C ILE A 84 4.70 -2.23 5.70
N GLU A 85 3.97 -2.34 4.59
CA GLU A 85 4.56 -2.47 3.25
C GLU A 85 3.88 -1.57 2.19
N PRO A 86 3.74 -0.25 2.41
CA PRO A 86 3.21 0.63 1.39
C PRO A 86 4.06 0.59 0.11
N GLY A 87 3.38 0.68 -1.03
CA GLY A 87 4.04 0.63 -2.33
C GLY A 87 3.38 1.52 -3.39
N PHE A 88 4.17 1.85 -4.40
CA PHE A 88 3.75 2.51 -5.63
C PHE A 88 4.13 1.62 -6.80
N TYR A 89 3.22 1.38 -7.74
CA TYR A 89 3.48 0.58 -8.92
C TYR A 89 2.78 1.14 -10.14
N GLN A 90 3.44 0.97 -11.28
CA GLN A 90 2.84 1.19 -12.59
C GLN A 90 2.56 -0.17 -13.24
N VAL A 91 1.41 -0.76 -12.90
CA VAL A 91 0.98 -2.08 -13.39
C VAL A 91 0.24 -1.90 -14.72
N PRO A 92 0.79 -2.35 -15.87
CA PRO A 92 0.18 -2.11 -17.18
C PRO A 92 -1.26 -2.64 -17.28
N ALA A 93 -1.51 -3.84 -16.74
CA ALA A 93 -2.85 -4.45 -16.75
C ALA A 93 -3.92 -3.61 -16.02
N ILE A 94 -3.53 -2.79 -15.04
CA ILE A 94 -4.42 -1.87 -14.33
C ILE A 94 -4.51 -0.55 -15.10
N LEU A 95 -3.36 0.03 -15.46
CA LEU A 95 -3.28 1.38 -16.03
C LEU A 95 -3.79 1.44 -17.49
N GLU A 96 -3.71 0.35 -18.25
CA GLU A 96 -4.17 0.27 -19.64
C GLU A 96 -5.63 -0.20 -19.76
N ASN A 97 -6.26 -0.58 -18.64
CA ASN A 97 -7.66 -0.97 -18.62
C ASN A 97 -8.57 0.23 -18.97
N SER A 98 -9.40 0.08 -20.01
CA SER A 98 -10.24 1.16 -20.54
C SER A 98 -11.28 1.67 -19.56
N GLU A 99 -11.83 0.80 -18.70
CA GLU A 99 -12.78 1.19 -17.66
C GLU A 99 -12.12 2.11 -16.64
N TRP A 100 -10.93 1.73 -16.15
CA TRP A 100 -10.17 2.56 -15.21
C TRP A 100 -9.73 3.88 -15.82
N ARG A 101 -9.24 3.88 -17.07
CA ARG A 101 -8.84 5.12 -17.74
C ARG A 101 -10.01 6.08 -17.91
N SER A 102 -11.20 5.57 -18.23
CA SER A 102 -12.42 6.37 -18.32
C SER A 102 -12.85 6.91 -16.96
N ARG A 103 -12.95 6.03 -15.95
CA ARG A 103 -13.37 6.38 -14.58
C ARG A 103 -12.48 7.46 -13.95
N TYR A 104 -11.17 7.35 -14.14
CA TYR A 104 -10.19 8.24 -13.50
C TYR A 104 -9.64 9.32 -14.43
N GLN A 105 -10.24 9.53 -15.60
CA GLN A 105 -9.76 10.47 -16.62
C GLN A 105 -9.57 11.90 -16.09
N ALA A 106 -10.46 12.36 -15.22
CA ALA A 106 -10.44 13.72 -14.68
C ALA A 106 -9.35 13.92 -13.60
N VAL A 107 -8.93 12.85 -12.93
CA VAL A 107 -8.07 12.91 -11.75
C VAL A 107 -6.66 12.39 -11.99
N VAL A 108 -6.43 11.55 -13.02
CA VAL A 108 -5.09 11.07 -13.38
C VAL A 108 -4.52 11.91 -14.52
N ASN A 109 -3.33 12.44 -14.30
CA ASN A 109 -2.52 13.10 -15.32
C ASN A 109 -1.68 12.06 -16.08
N TRP A 110 -2.24 11.48 -17.14
CA TRP A 110 -1.59 10.42 -17.91
C TRP A 110 -0.29 10.86 -18.59
N ASP A 111 -0.22 12.11 -19.04
CA ASP A 111 1.00 12.65 -19.67
C ASP A 111 2.13 12.75 -18.64
N ARG A 112 1.83 13.28 -17.45
CA ARG A 112 2.82 13.34 -16.36
C ARG A 112 3.25 11.96 -15.89
N LEU A 113 2.32 11.00 -15.82
CA LEU A 113 2.64 9.61 -15.48
C LEU A 113 3.62 9.00 -16.50
N ALA A 114 3.45 9.28 -17.79
CA ALA A 114 4.31 8.76 -18.85
C ALA A 114 5.78 9.23 -18.72
N GLU A 115 6.04 10.37 -18.07
CA GLU A 115 7.40 10.83 -17.78
C GLU A 115 8.16 9.92 -16.80
N PHE A 116 7.46 9.08 -16.04
CA PHE A 116 8.03 8.10 -15.09
C PHE A 116 8.00 6.67 -15.64
N ALA A 117 7.94 6.47 -16.97
CA ALA A 117 7.74 5.14 -17.57
C ALA A 117 8.85 4.11 -17.27
N ASP A 118 10.02 4.56 -16.83
CA ASP A 118 11.15 3.75 -16.40
C ASP A 118 11.00 3.22 -14.95
N VAL A 119 10.14 3.85 -14.13
CA VAL A 119 9.87 3.43 -12.76
C VAL A 119 8.73 2.39 -12.74
N ARG A 120 9.06 1.12 -12.56
CA ARG A 120 8.05 0.05 -12.47
C ARG A 120 7.29 0.04 -11.15
N GLY A 121 7.99 0.25 -10.05
CA GLY A 121 7.39 0.34 -8.73
C GLY A 121 8.43 0.33 -7.62
N ILE A 122 7.96 0.67 -6.44
CA ILE A 122 8.73 0.81 -5.20
C ILE A 122 7.86 0.24 -4.09
N ARG A 123 8.45 -0.57 -3.21
CA ARG A 123 7.85 -1.00 -1.95
C ARG A 123 8.90 -0.92 -0.86
N ILE A 124 8.54 -0.34 0.27
CA ILE A 124 9.36 -0.35 1.48
C ILE A 124 8.56 -1.11 2.51
N GLU A 125 9.14 -2.19 3.01
CA GLU A 125 8.48 -3.13 3.90
C GLU A 125 9.26 -3.26 5.20
N ASN A 126 8.55 -3.16 6.32
CA ASN A 126 9.10 -3.40 7.63
C ASN A 126 8.28 -4.44 8.39
N ASP A 127 8.98 -5.35 9.07
CA ASP A 127 8.40 -6.19 10.11
C ASP A 127 8.27 -5.40 11.42
N VAL A 128 7.08 -5.40 12.00
CA VAL A 128 6.72 -4.58 13.15
C VAL A 128 6.07 -5.44 14.24
N LEU A 129 6.67 -5.44 15.43
CA LEU A 129 6.09 -6.03 16.64
C LEU A 129 5.21 -4.99 17.34
N VAL A 130 3.94 -5.30 17.54
CA VAL A 130 3.02 -4.49 18.34
C VAL A 130 3.31 -4.72 19.83
N THR A 131 3.45 -3.64 20.58
CA THR A 131 3.71 -3.64 22.03
C THR A 131 2.51 -3.07 22.79
N GLU A 132 2.56 -3.08 24.12
CA GLU A 132 1.47 -2.53 24.96
C GLU A 132 1.20 -1.05 24.71
N THR A 133 2.21 -0.26 24.33
CA THR A 133 2.13 1.21 24.23
C THR A 133 2.49 1.76 22.85
N GLY A 134 2.79 0.90 21.87
CA GLY A 134 3.25 1.31 20.55
C GLY A 134 3.74 0.13 19.73
N CYS A 135 4.87 0.28 19.04
CA CYS A 135 5.49 -0.79 18.28
C CYS A 135 7.03 -0.77 18.31
N GLU A 136 7.62 -1.90 18.00
CA GLU A 136 9.04 -2.07 17.68
C GLU A 136 9.19 -2.42 16.20
N VAL A 137 10.08 -1.71 15.50
CA VAL A 137 10.39 -1.98 14.09
C VAL A 137 11.60 -2.91 14.05
N LEU A 138 11.36 -4.19 13.76
CA LEU A 138 12.37 -5.25 13.83
C LEU A 138 13.42 -5.15 12.72
N THR A 139 13.05 -4.49 11.62
CA THR A 139 13.86 -4.30 10.40
C THR A 139 14.50 -2.93 10.31
N ARG A 140 14.48 -2.15 11.41
CA ARG A 140 14.95 -0.75 11.47
C ARG A 140 16.38 -0.53 10.98
N SER A 141 17.24 -1.55 11.05
CA SER A 141 18.63 -1.46 10.59
C SER A 141 18.78 -1.34 9.07
N LEU A 142 17.72 -1.61 8.30
CA LEU A 142 17.73 -1.44 6.85
C LEU A 142 17.59 0.05 6.47
N PRO A 143 18.50 0.60 5.67
CA PRO A 143 18.42 1.99 5.25
C PRO A 143 17.24 2.19 4.30
N THR A 144 16.48 3.26 4.53
CA THR A 144 15.34 3.66 3.68
C THR A 144 15.43 5.10 3.21
N ALA A 145 16.29 5.90 3.82
CA ALA A 145 16.57 7.26 3.36
C ALA A 145 17.42 7.20 2.08
N MET A 146 17.10 8.07 1.12
CA MET A 146 17.79 8.16 -0.18
C MET A 146 19.32 8.23 -0.02
N ALA A 147 19.81 9.14 0.83
CA ALA A 147 21.26 9.33 1.02
C ALA A 147 21.96 8.10 1.62
N GLU A 148 21.28 7.36 2.50
CA GLU A 148 21.83 6.13 3.09
C GLU A 148 21.90 5.01 2.06
N ILE A 149 20.86 4.86 1.23
CA ILE A 149 20.83 3.89 0.12
C ILE A 149 21.92 4.22 -0.90
N GLU A 150 22.05 5.49 -1.31
CA GLU A 150 23.10 5.93 -2.24
C GLU A 150 24.49 5.62 -1.70
N THR A 151 24.73 5.84 -0.40
CA THR A 151 26.02 5.52 0.25
C THR A 151 26.31 4.02 0.27
N LEU A 152 25.27 3.18 0.39
CA LEU A 152 25.43 1.72 0.45
C LEU A 152 25.77 1.08 -0.91
N VAL A 153 25.30 1.69 -2.01
CA VAL A 153 25.40 1.11 -3.37
C VAL A 153 26.57 1.66 -4.18
N GLN A 154 27.18 2.77 -3.73
CA GLN A 154 28.41 3.34 -4.32
C GLN A 154 29.64 2.51 -4.03
#